data_AF-A0AAF5DCG1-F1
#
_entry.id   AF-A0AAF5DCG1-F1
#
_cell.length_a   1.000
_cell.length_b   1.000
_cell.length_c   1.000
_cell.angle_alpha   90.00
_cell.angle_beta   90.00
_cell.angle_gamma   90.00
#
_symmetry.space_group_name_H-M   'P 1'
#
loop_
_entity.id
_entity.type
_entity.pdbx_description
1 polymer ?
#
loop_
_entity_poly.entity_id
_entity_poly.type
_entity_poly.pdbx_seq_one_letter_code
_entity_poly.pdbx_strand_id
1 'polypeptide(L)'
;MVSLLPFFVLSLMLKHKSKRCDNNLERLECGSTHPHVCSDGPNPIKTYECVKNICGCKYPLILHNNTCIPYVECPDKCDKNSTFTNCDTPCPRRCSNLKRVSRPCSRKCVPNSCQCNVGYVLNDTNHCILIEDCPEYTPPPTTTTITTTRRPKKPKCKKNMFYSRCPDKKELICSSSKYERKENCGNPRCICKRGYAKYKNKCIKLWKCKYKLAKQLKKKLKKMEE
;
A
#
# COMPACT_ATOMS: atom_id res chain seq x y z
N MET A 1 -33.54 -59.98 -41.59
CA MET A 1 -33.40 -60.60 -40.25
C MET A 1 -32.02 -61.24 -40.24
N VAL A 2 -30.97 -60.79 -39.57
CA VAL A 2 -30.79 -60.19 -38.24
C VAL A 2 -29.67 -59.13 -38.36
N SER A 3 -29.94 -57.90 -37.91
CA SER A 3 -29.01 -56.77 -38.02
C SER A 3 -27.87 -56.89 -37.03
N LEU A 4 -26.64 -57.02 -37.55
CA LEU A 4 -25.39 -56.76 -36.85
C LEU A 4 -25.16 -55.24 -36.82
N LEU A 5 -25.44 -54.59 -35.69
CA LEU A 5 -25.07 -53.19 -35.44
C LEU A 5 -24.25 -53.08 -34.15
N PRO A 6 -23.28 -52.15 -34.10
CA PRO A 6 -21.94 -52.42 -33.60
C PRO A 6 -21.79 -52.03 -32.13
N PHE A 7 -21.38 -52.99 -31.29
CA PHE A 7 -21.09 -52.80 -29.86
C PHE A 7 -19.74 -52.10 -29.56
N PHE A 8 -19.12 -51.40 -30.52
CA PHE A 8 -17.69 -51.04 -30.44
C PHE A 8 -17.35 -49.56 -30.70
N VAL A 9 -18.23 -48.60 -30.36
CA VAL A 9 -17.90 -47.15 -30.46
C VAL A 9 -18.26 -46.32 -29.21
N LEU A 10 -18.60 -46.95 -28.08
CA LEU A 10 -18.96 -46.22 -26.84
C LEU A 10 -17.97 -46.46 -25.70
N SER A 11 -16.68 -46.48 -26.01
CA SER A 11 -15.61 -46.67 -25.02
C SER A 11 -14.43 -45.77 -25.35
N LEU A 12 -14.53 -44.45 -25.11
CA LEU A 12 -13.38 -43.52 -24.99
C LEU A 12 -13.72 -42.09 -24.52
N MET A 13 -14.84 -41.85 -23.81
CA MET A 13 -15.10 -40.54 -23.16
C MET A 13 -14.52 -40.43 -21.73
N LEU A 14 -13.53 -41.26 -21.40
CA LEU A 14 -12.82 -41.24 -20.13
C LEU A 14 -11.62 -40.28 -20.20
N LYS A 15 -11.66 -39.24 -19.36
CA LYS A 15 -10.52 -38.44 -18.84
C LYS A 15 -10.06 -37.22 -19.65
N HIS A 16 -10.93 -36.22 -19.80
CA HIS A 16 -10.47 -34.83 -19.65
C HIS A 16 -11.49 -33.99 -18.87
N LYS A 17 -11.89 -34.46 -17.69
CA LYS A 17 -12.61 -33.63 -16.72
C LYS A 17 -11.59 -32.63 -16.18
N SER A 18 -11.54 -31.44 -16.80
CA SER A 18 -10.74 -30.30 -16.35
C SER A 18 -10.85 -30.21 -14.83
N LYS A 19 -9.76 -30.54 -14.11
CA LYS A 19 -9.76 -30.62 -12.65
C LYS A 19 -10.28 -29.29 -12.11
N ARG A 20 -11.46 -29.30 -11.50
CA ARG A 20 -12.07 -28.09 -10.94
C ARG A 20 -11.11 -27.55 -9.88
N CYS A 21 -10.94 -26.23 -9.83
CA CYS A 21 -10.18 -25.60 -8.77
C CYS A 21 -10.96 -25.71 -7.46
N ASP A 22 -10.25 -25.94 -6.36
CA ASP A 22 -10.85 -26.04 -5.04
C ASP A 22 -11.23 -24.64 -4.51
N ASN A 23 -12.17 -24.59 -3.57
CA ASN A 23 -12.62 -23.36 -2.92
C ASN A 23 -13.04 -22.27 -3.93
N ASN A 24 -12.59 -21.04 -3.74
CA ASN A 24 -12.82 -19.90 -4.62
C ASN A 24 -11.62 -19.61 -5.53
N LEU A 25 -10.74 -20.58 -5.77
CA LEU A 25 -9.67 -20.44 -6.74
C LEU A 25 -10.26 -20.46 -8.15
N GLU A 26 -9.73 -19.61 -9.02
CA GLU A 26 -10.12 -19.55 -10.41
C GLU A 26 -9.07 -20.25 -11.27
N ARG A 27 -9.51 -20.87 -12.38
CA ARG A 27 -8.60 -21.37 -13.40
C ARG A 27 -8.07 -20.17 -14.18
N LEU A 28 -6.80 -19.85 -13.96
CA LEU A 28 -6.14 -18.72 -14.59
C LEU A 28 -5.55 -19.15 -15.93
N GLU A 29 -5.76 -18.33 -16.97
CA GLU A 29 -5.05 -18.50 -18.25
C GLU A 29 -3.54 -18.40 -18.07
N CYS A 30 -3.11 -17.56 -17.12
CA CYS A 30 -1.73 -17.36 -16.73
C CYS A 30 -1.67 -17.12 -15.21
N GLY A 31 -0.93 -17.95 -14.48
CA GLY A 31 -0.65 -17.79 -13.06
C GLY A 31 0.80 -18.10 -12.71
N SER A 32 1.14 -18.02 -11.42
CA SER A 32 2.49 -18.29 -10.89
C SER A 32 2.50 -19.62 -10.12
N THR A 33 3.61 -20.37 -10.20
CA THR A 33 3.89 -21.51 -9.28
C THR A 33 4.03 -21.07 -7.82
N HIS A 34 4.41 -19.80 -7.62
CA HIS A 34 4.52 -19.15 -6.33
C HIS A 34 3.44 -18.04 -6.26
N PRO A 35 2.20 -18.39 -5.89
CA PRO A 35 1.12 -17.42 -5.81
C PRO A 35 1.41 -16.39 -4.71
N HIS A 36 0.88 -15.17 -4.87
CA HIS A 36 0.97 -14.15 -3.83
C HIS A 36 0.23 -14.61 -2.58
N VAL A 37 0.96 -14.82 -1.48
CA VAL A 37 0.43 -15.21 -0.18
C VAL A 37 0.52 -14.06 0.82
N CYS A 38 -0.19 -14.17 1.94
CA CYS A 38 -0.03 -13.23 3.07
C CYS A 38 1.43 -13.06 3.50
N SER A 39 2.25 -14.09 3.26
CA SER A 39 3.64 -14.04 3.66
C SER A 39 4.53 -13.09 2.87
N ASP A 40 4.13 -12.73 1.65
CA ASP A 40 4.95 -11.93 0.76
C ASP A 40 4.77 -10.42 0.99
N GLY A 41 3.89 -10.01 1.90
CA GLY A 41 3.61 -8.60 2.14
C GLY A 41 2.84 -7.91 1.01
N PRO A 42 2.72 -6.57 1.07
CA PRO A 42 1.84 -5.83 0.16
C PRO A 42 2.42 -5.69 -1.25
N ASN A 43 3.73 -5.93 -1.42
CA ASN A 43 4.46 -5.76 -2.68
C ASN A 43 5.35 -6.99 -2.94
N PRO A 44 4.76 -8.15 -3.30
CA PRO A 44 5.52 -9.35 -3.57
C PRO A 44 6.48 -9.11 -4.74
N ILE A 45 7.61 -9.83 -4.75
CA ILE A 45 8.51 -9.86 -5.90
C ILE A 45 7.73 -10.49 -7.07
N LYS A 46 7.57 -9.75 -8.16
CA LYS A 46 6.88 -10.25 -9.35
C LYS A 46 7.81 -11.17 -10.13
N THR A 47 7.53 -12.45 -10.11
CA THR A 47 8.09 -13.40 -11.08
C THR A 47 7.15 -13.46 -12.29
N TYR A 48 7.69 -13.30 -13.49
CA TYR A 48 6.91 -13.26 -14.74
C TYR A 48 6.73 -14.64 -15.38
N GLU A 49 7.03 -15.71 -14.64
CA GLU A 49 6.83 -17.07 -15.14
C GLU A 49 5.34 -17.39 -15.21
N CYS A 50 4.85 -17.58 -16.43
CA CYS A 50 3.45 -17.83 -16.72
C CYS A 50 3.20 -19.34 -16.80
N VAL A 51 2.52 -19.90 -15.80
CA VAL A 51 1.97 -21.25 -15.86
C VAL A 51 0.54 -21.18 -16.35
N LYS A 52 0.29 -21.74 -17.53
CA LYS A 52 -1.04 -21.76 -18.13
C LYS A 52 -1.97 -22.72 -17.41
N ASN A 53 -3.24 -22.34 -17.30
CA ASN A 53 -4.32 -23.19 -16.79
C ASN A 53 -4.13 -23.68 -15.34
N ILE A 54 -3.44 -22.89 -14.51
CA ILE A 54 -3.24 -23.17 -13.09
C ILE A 54 -4.42 -22.64 -12.25
N CYS A 55 -4.72 -23.31 -11.13
CA CYS A 55 -5.66 -22.80 -10.14
C CYS A 55 -4.98 -21.75 -9.25
N GLY A 56 -5.56 -20.56 -9.13
CA GLY A 56 -4.99 -19.50 -8.32
C GLY A 56 -5.95 -18.36 -8.04
N CYS A 57 -5.43 -17.34 -7.35
CA CYS A 57 -6.21 -16.16 -7.00
C CYS A 57 -6.14 -15.11 -8.10
N LYS A 58 -7.30 -14.64 -8.55
CA LYS A 58 -7.39 -13.53 -9.48
C LYS A 58 -6.99 -12.23 -8.77
N TYR A 59 -6.06 -11.50 -9.36
CA TYR A 59 -5.62 -10.20 -8.83
C TYR A 59 -6.85 -9.28 -8.58
N PRO A 60 -6.97 -8.63 -7.40
CA PRO A 60 -5.95 -8.41 -6.36
C PRO A 60 -6.05 -9.35 -5.14
N LEU A 61 -6.71 -10.50 -5.26
CA LEU A 61 -6.80 -11.48 -4.17
C LEU A 61 -5.48 -12.24 -4.01
N ILE A 62 -5.25 -12.70 -2.80
CA ILE A 62 -4.06 -13.45 -2.40
C ILE A 62 -4.46 -14.80 -1.81
N LEU A 63 -3.55 -15.76 -1.90
CA LEU A 63 -3.79 -17.10 -1.39
C LEU A 63 -3.49 -17.14 0.12
N HIS A 64 -4.48 -17.56 0.91
CA HIS A 64 -4.35 -17.80 2.34
C HIS A 64 -5.20 -19.01 2.72
N ASN A 65 -4.60 -20.02 3.37
CA ASN A 65 -5.28 -21.26 3.77
C ASN A 65 -6.13 -21.87 2.64
N ASN A 66 -5.52 -22.01 1.46
CA ASN A 66 -6.14 -22.54 0.23
C ASN A 66 -7.38 -21.76 -0.26
N THR A 67 -7.56 -20.52 0.18
CA THR A 67 -8.69 -19.64 -0.19
C THR A 67 -8.15 -18.29 -0.64
N CYS A 68 -8.83 -17.65 -1.58
CA CYS A 68 -8.49 -16.32 -2.07
C CYS A 68 -9.17 -15.25 -1.21
N ILE A 69 -8.36 -14.44 -0.53
CA ILE A 69 -8.84 -13.35 0.34
C ILE A 69 -8.27 -11.99 -0.10
N PRO A 70 -8.93 -10.87 0.21
CA PRO A 70 -8.32 -9.55 0.13
C PRO A 70 -7.07 -9.46 1.03
N TYR A 71 -6.00 -8.80 0.58
CA TYR A 71 -4.77 -8.62 1.38
C TYR A 71 -5.02 -8.01 2.78
N VAL A 72 -6.05 -7.16 2.91
CA VAL A 72 -6.44 -6.53 4.18
C VAL A 72 -7.01 -7.52 5.21
N GLU A 73 -7.33 -8.74 4.81
CA GLU A 73 -7.81 -9.82 5.68
C GLU A 73 -6.70 -10.80 6.07
N CYS A 74 -5.45 -10.56 5.65
CA CYS A 74 -4.32 -11.31 6.17
C CYS A 74 -4.23 -11.16 7.69
N PRO A 75 -3.86 -12.24 8.40
CA PRO A 75 -3.40 -12.11 9.78
C PRO A 75 -2.27 -11.08 9.87
N ASP A 76 -2.40 -10.13 10.79
CA ASP A 76 -1.37 -9.14 11.04
C ASP A 76 -0.09 -9.85 11.48
N LYS A 77 0.94 -9.79 10.63
CA LYS A 77 2.28 -10.30 10.95
C LYS A 77 3.06 -9.45 11.93
N CYS A 78 2.61 -8.21 12.09
CA CYS A 78 3.36 -7.15 12.71
C CYS A 78 2.62 -6.63 13.93
N ASP A 79 3.38 -6.29 14.97
CA ASP A 79 2.82 -5.68 16.17
C ASP A 79 2.15 -4.34 15.86
N LYS A 80 1.33 -3.88 16.82
CA LYS A 80 0.71 -2.56 16.78
C LYS A 80 1.74 -1.49 16.41
N ASN A 81 1.30 -0.53 15.58
CA ASN A 81 2.09 0.61 15.11
C ASN A 81 3.26 0.28 14.16
N SER A 82 3.30 -0.93 13.60
CA SER A 82 4.22 -1.28 12.52
C SER A 82 3.47 -1.73 11.27
N THR A 83 4.14 -1.68 10.13
CA THR A 83 3.61 -2.12 8.83
C THR A 83 4.59 -3.12 8.22
N PHE A 84 4.06 -4.24 7.72
CA PHE A 84 4.87 -5.21 6.99
C PHE A 84 5.40 -4.62 5.67
N THR A 85 6.69 -4.79 5.39
CA THR A 85 7.34 -4.31 4.18
C THR A 85 8.42 -5.28 3.69
N ASN A 86 8.64 -5.30 2.38
CA ASN A 86 9.73 -6.05 1.75
C ASN A 86 11.02 -5.23 1.58
N CYS A 87 10.98 -3.96 1.99
CA CYS A 87 12.17 -3.12 2.02
C CYS A 87 12.11 -2.22 3.23
N ASP A 88 12.48 -2.78 4.38
CA ASP A 88 12.75 -2.00 5.58
C ASP A 88 14.20 -1.54 5.61
N THR A 89 14.46 -0.55 6.46
CA THR A 89 15.81 -0.08 6.76
C THR A 89 16.53 -1.06 7.68
N PRO A 90 17.80 -1.40 7.42
CA PRO A 90 18.62 -2.18 8.33
C PRO A 90 19.00 -1.38 9.58
N CYS A 91 18.71 -0.08 9.60
CA CYS A 91 19.00 0.81 10.73
C CYS A 91 17.71 1.49 11.20
N PRO A 92 16.76 0.76 11.82
CA PRO A 92 15.53 1.33 12.33
C PRO A 92 15.81 2.36 13.43
N ARG A 93 14.99 3.41 13.48
CA ARG A 93 15.08 4.40 14.57
C ARG A 93 14.69 3.73 15.88
N ARG A 94 15.51 3.93 16.90
CA ARG A 94 15.34 3.37 18.25
C ARG A 94 15.33 4.50 19.28
N CYS A 95 14.67 4.29 20.42
CA CYS A 95 14.73 5.21 21.55
C CYS A 95 16.19 5.51 21.96
N SER A 96 17.03 4.47 22.05
CA SER A 96 18.46 4.57 22.38
C SER A 96 19.31 5.38 21.38
N ASN A 97 18.80 5.67 20.19
CA ASN A 97 19.53 6.34 19.12
C ASN A 97 18.85 7.64 18.64
N LEU A 98 17.90 8.20 19.39
CA LEU A 98 17.16 9.39 18.95
C LEU A 98 18.06 10.60 18.68
N LYS A 99 19.12 10.78 19.48
CA LYS A 99 20.08 11.89 19.37
C LYS A 99 21.14 11.71 18.29
N ARG A 100 21.28 10.50 17.71
CA ARG A 100 22.29 10.23 16.68
C ARG A 100 21.80 10.75 15.32
N VAL A 101 22.21 11.98 14.99
CA VAL A 101 21.81 12.72 13.77
C VAL A 101 22.27 12.02 12.50
N SER A 102 23.46 11.42 12.53
CA SER A 102 24.01 10.68 11.39
C SER A 102 24.68 9.41 11.90
N ARG A 103 24.23 8.26 11.41
CA ARG A 103 24.97 7.01 11.52
C ARG A 103 25.07 6.39 10.12
N PRO A 104 26.21 5.80 9.75
CA PRO A 104 26.30 5.03 8.53
C PRO A 104 25.18 4.00 8.49
N CYS A 105 24.41 4.00 7.40
CA CYS A 105 23.38 3.00 7.19
C CYS A 105 23.44 2.54 5.74
N SER A 106 23.48 1.23 5.55
CA SER A 106 23.43 0.67 4.20
C SER A 106 22.08 0.96 3.56
N ARG A 107 22.07 1.19 2.24
CA ARG A 107 20.83 1.33 1.45
C ARG A 107 20.20 -0.03 1.09
N LYS A 108 20.68 -1.13 1.67
CA LYS A 108 20.13 -2.46 1.43
C LYS A 108 18.75 -2.57 2.07
N CYS A 109 17.83 -3.26 1.41
CA CYS A 109 16.52 -3.58 1.95
C CYS A 109 16.62 -4.77 2.89
N VAL A 110 15.97 -4.71 4.06
CA VAL A 110 15.63 -5.91 4.83
C VAL A 110 14.27 -6.41 4.33
N PRO A 111 14.20 -7.59 3.68
CA PRO A 111 12.94 -8.14 3.21
C PRO A 111 12.12 -8.74 4.35
N ASN A 112 10.80 -8.84 4.14
CA ASN A 112 9.87 -9.52 5.04
C ASN A 112 9.91 -9.05 6.51
N SER A 113 9.99 -7.75 6.77
CA SER A 113 10.08 -7.21 8.14
C SER A 113 8.97 -6.23 8.48
N CYS A 114 8.85 -5.94 9.77
CA CYS A 114 7.88 -4.99 10.32
C CYS A 114 8.56 -3.64 10.57
N GLN A 115 8.24 -2.67 9.72
CA GLN A 115 8.74 -1.30 9.83
C GLN A 115 7.84 -0.48 10.75
N CYS A 116 8.39 0.22 11.75
CA CYS A 116 7.61 1.17 12.54
C CYS A 116 6.96 2.23 11.65
N ASN A 117 5.69 2.51 11.92
CA ASN A 117 4.95 3.55 11.22
C ASN A 117 5.58 4.93 11.47
N VAL A 118 5.32 5.88 10.57
CA VAL A 118 5.88 7.23 10.72
C VAL A 118 5.41 7.86 12.04
N GLY A 119 6.37 8.33 12.85
CA GLY A 119 6.14 8.86 14.19
C GLY A 119 6.47 7.87 15.31
N TYR A 120 6.63 6.60 14.98
CA TYR A 120 6.98 5.53 15.90
C TYR A 120 8.45 5.13 15.75
N VAL A 121 9.03 4.63 16.84
CA VAL A 121 10.39 4.14 16.93
C VAL A 121 10.43 2.88 17.77
N LEU A 122 11.45 2.04 17.57
CA LEU A 122 11.62 0.83 18.37
C LEU A 122 12.10 1.19 19.79
N ASN A 123 11.43 0.67 20.79
CA ASN A 123 11.94 0.63 22.15
C ASN A 123 13.00 -0.50 22.31
N ASP A 124 13.47 -0.71 23.54
CA ASP A 124 14.47 -1.73 23.84
C ASP A 124 13.92 -3.17 23.80
N THR A 125 12.59 -3.33 23.87
CA THR A 125 11.89 -4.61 23.68
C THR A 125 11.45 -4.87 22.23
N ASN A 126 11.89 -4.04 21.27
CA ASN A 126 11.58 -4.11 19.84
C ASN A 126 10.10 -3.88 19.47
N HIS A 127 9.35 -3.16 20.29
CA HIS A 127 8.00 -2.68 19.92
C HIS A 127 8.03 -1.23 19.42
N CYS A 128 7.16 -0.92 18.47
CA CYS A 128 6.99 0.42 17.92
C CYS A 128 6.13 1.30 18.85
N ILE A 129 6.79 2.21 19.57
CA ILE A 129 6.14 3.20 20.45
C ILE A 129 6.25 4.59 19.85
N LEU A 130 5.43 5.55 20.30
CA LEU A 130 5.56 6.92 19.81
C LEU A 130 6.93 7.47 20.21
N ILE A 131 7.52 8.29 19.35
CA ILE A 131 8.82 8.91 19.65
C ILE A 131 8.80 9.71 20.95
N GLU A 132 7.64 10.27 21.31
CA GLU A 132 7.42 11.04 22.53
C GLU A 132 7.37 10.18 23.81
N ASP A 133 7.16 8.87 23.67
CA ASP A 133 7.16 7.91 24.77
C ASP A 133 8.58 7.38 25.08
N CYS A 134 9.60 7.78 24.33
CA CYS A 134 10.98 7.38 24.61
C CYS A 134 11.54 8.15 25.82
N PRO A 135 12.28 7.50 26.74
CA PRO A 135 12.81 8.15 27.96
C PRO A 135 13.70 9.38 27.69
N GLU A 136 14.48 9.36 26.61
CA GLU A 136 15.38 10.45 26.24
C GLU A 136 14.79 11.43 25.24
N TYR A 137 13.48 11.36 24.98
CA TYR A 137 12.85 12.28 24.04
C TYR A 137 12.81 13.70 24.63
N THR A 138 13.76 14.51 24.18
CA THR A 138 13.64 15.96 24.32
C THR A 138 12.88 16.47 23.10
N PRO A 139 11.72 17.14 23.27
CA PRO A 139 11.09 17.81 22.14
C PRO A 139 12.14 18.75 21.51
N PRO A 140 12.23 18.83 20.18
CA PRO A 140 13.14 19.77 19.55
C PRO A 140 12.89 21.14 20.19
N PRO A 141 13.96 21.89 20.56
CA PRO A 141 13.79 23.17 21.21
C PRO A 141 12.82 23.95 20.35
N THR A 142 11.65 24.24 20.92
CA THR A 142 10.69 25.08 20.23
C THR A 142 11.44 26.39 20.15
N THR A 143 12.01 26.71 18.99
CA THR A 143 12.50 28.05 18.73
C THR A 143 11.25 28.92 18.67
N THR A 144 10.68 29.19 19.84
CA THR A 144 9.96 30.41 20.10
C THR A 144 11.08 31.44 20.11
N THR A 145 11.53 31.81 18.90
CA THR A 145 12.26 33.05 18.72
C THR A 145 11.32 34.10 19.33
N ILE A 146 11.65 34.57 20.52
CA ILE A 146 11.12 35.83 21.05
C ILE A 146 11.81 36.89 20.18
N THR A 147 11.40 36.97 18.92
CA THR A 147 11.71 38.11 18.08
C THR A 147 10.62 39.10 18.38
N THR A 148 10.95 40.09 19.19
CA THR A 148 10.20 41.34 19.39
C THR A 148 10.24 42.20 18.13
N THR A 149 9.88 41.60 17.01
CA THR A 149 9.57 42.23 15.73
C THR A 149 8.21 41.67 15.32
N ARG A 150 7.15 42.46 15.54
CA ARG A 150 5.77 42.28 15.01
C ARG A 150 5.56 40.96 14.24
N ARG A 151 5.18 39.89 14.96
CA ARG A 151 4.96 38.52 14.44
C ARG A 151 4.23 38.57 13.09
N PRO A 152 4.82 38.09 11.97
CA PRO A 152 4.09 38.01 10.71
C PRO A 152 2.85 37.16 10.94
N LYS A 153 1.66 37.69 10.64
CA LYS A 153 0.40 36.94 10.75
C LYS A 153 0.56 35.64 9.95
N LYS A 154 0.73 34.49 10.61
CA LYS A 154 0.80 33.19 9.95
C LYS A 154 -0.44 33.07 9.04
N PRO A 155 -0.28 32.87 7.73
CA PRO A 155 -1.41 32.85 6.82
C PRO A 155 -2.42 31.78 7.25
N LYS A 156 -3.68 32.19 7.40
CA LYS A 156 -4.77 31.32 7.84
C LYS A 156 -5.13 30.35 6.73
N CYS A 157 -4.84 29.06 6.92
CA CYS A 157 -5.23 28.00 5.99
C CYS A 157 -6.64 27.48 6.27
N LYS A 158 -7.34 27.01 5.23
CA LYS A 158 -8.68 26.40 5.35
C LYS A 158 -8.62 25.06 6.11
N LYS A 159 -9.78 24.51 6.49
CA LYS A 159 -9.89 23.20 7.18
C LYS A 159 -9.13 22.11 6.41
N ASN A 160 -8.37 21.29 7.15
CA ASN A 160 -7.50 20.21 6.64
C ASN A 160 -6.35 20.66 5.74
N MET A 161 -5.97 21.93 5.80
CA MET A 161 -4.78 22.46 5.16
C MET A 161 -3.74 22.89 6.21
N PHE A 162 -2.49 22.97 5.80
CA PHE A 162 -1.41 23.60 6.57
C PHE A 162 -0.57 24.48 5.64
N TYR A 163 0.00 25.55 6.18
CA TYR A 163 0.86 26.43 5.41
C TYR A 163 2.23 25.77 5.27
N SER A 164 2.65 25.52 4.03
CA SER A 164 4.00 25.07 3.74
C SER A 164 4.79 26.20 3.08
N ARG A 165 5.99 26.48 3.63
CA ARG A 165 6.96 27.39 3.00
C ARG A 165 7.59 26.79 1.75
N CYS A 166 7.62 25.45 1.69
CA CYS A 166 8.14 24.67 0.58
C CYS A 166 7.14 23.53 0.40
N PRO A 167 5.99 23.77 -0.26
CA PRO A 167 5.01 22.74 -0.52
C PRO A 167 5.68 21.59 -1.26
N ASP A 168 5.87 20.49 -0.53
CA ASP A 168 6.63 19.34 -0.98
C ASP A 168 6.07 18.83 -2.30
N LYS A 169 7.00 18.37 -3.14
CA LYS A 169 7.00 17.02 -3.70
C LYS A 169 5.59 16.44 -3.83
N LYS A 170 5.06 15.97 -2.69
CA LYS A 170 4.00 14.96 -2.44
C LYS A 170 2.54 15.41 -2.30
N GLU A 171 2.11 16.51 -2.90
CA GLU A 171 0.68 16.85 -2.88
C GLU A 171 -0.17 15.89 -3.73
N LEU A 172 -1.11 15.18 -3.10
CA LEU A 172 -2.03 14.30 -3.82
C LEU A 172 -3.21 15.10 -4.39
N ILE A 173 -3.38 15.06 -5.71
CA ILE A 173 -4.48 15.73 -6.41
C ILE A 173 -5.59 14.71 -6.65
N CYS A 174 -6.82 15.03 -6.25
CA CYS A 174 -7.96 14.13 -6.41
C CYS A 174 -8.62 14.26 -7.79
N SER A 175 -7.86 14.06 -8.85
CA SER A 175 -8.37 14.09 -10.23
C SER A 175 -7.62 13.10 -11.13
N SER A 176 -6.41 12.75 -10.70
CA SER A 176 -5.66 11.59 -11.15
C SER A 176 -5.13 10.91 -9.89
N SER A 177 -5.06 9.57 -9.83
CA SER A 177 -4.34 8.92 -8.71
C SER A 177 -2.83 9.17 -8.78
N LYS A 178 -2.38 10.06 -9.68
CA LYS A 178 -0.98 10.34 -9.93
C LYS A 178 -0.47 11.32 -8.90
N TYR A 179 0.69 10.95 -8.41
CA TYR A 179 1.51 11.76 -7.58
C TYR A 179 2.41 12.63 -8.49
N GLU A 180 2.25 13.96 -8.47
CA GLU A 180 3.11 14.87 -9.26
C GLU A 180 4.41 15.15 -8.50
N ARG A 181 5.51 14.47 -8.86
CA ARG A 181 6.83 14.75 -8.30
C ARG A 181 7.45 15.97 -9.00
N LYS A 182 7.39 17.16 -8.38
CA LYS A 182 8.05 18.38 -8.90
C LYS A 182 9.49 18.45 -8.41
N GLU A 183 10.49 18.65 -9.26
CA GLU A 183 11.90 18.68 -8.82
C GLU A 183 12.27 19.83 -7.87
N ASN A 184 11.49 20.91 -7.89
CA ASN A 184 11.59 22.02 -6.97
C ASN A 184 10.27 22.21 -6.22
N CYS A 185 10.33 22.62 -4.95
CA CYS A 185 9.10 22.99 -4.26
C CYS A 185 8.55 24.29 -4.84
N GLY A 186 7.22 24.37 -4.91
CA GLY A 186 6.55 25.57 -5.41
C GLY A 186 6.60 26.73 -4.40
N ASN A 187 6.01 27.87 -4.78
CA ASN A 187 5.89 29.02 -3.90
C ASN A 187 5.13 28.69 -2.60
N PRO A 188 5.49 29.34 -1.46
CA PRO A 188 4.81 29.16 -0.18
C PRO A 188 3.28 29.27 -0.29
N ARG A 189 2.56 28.24 0.16
CA ARG A 189 1.08 28.22 0.15
C ARG A 189 0.51 27.21 1.13
N CYS A 190 -0.80 27.29 1.34
CA CYS A 190 -1.53 26.24 2.04
C CYS A 190 -1.65 24.98 1.16
N ILE A 191 -1.32 23.82 1.73
CA ILE A 191 -1.45 22.50 1.10
C ILE A 191 -2.24 21.54 1.99
N CYS A 192 -2.76 20.46 1.41
CA CYS A 192 -3.51 19.46 2.18
C CYS A 192 -2.62 18.76 3.23
N LYS A 193 -3.18 18.55 4.43
CA LYS A 193 -2.55 17.71 5.45
C LYS A 193 -2.38 16.27 4.95
N ARG A 194 -1.43 15.52 5.53
CA ARG A 194 -1.26 14.09 5.27
C ARG A 194 -2.58 13.34 5.47
N GLY A 195 -2.90 12.40 4.57
CA GLY A 195 -4.18 11.68 4.58
C GLY A 195 -5.34 12.42 3.86
N TYR A 196 -5.05 13.55 3.21
CA TYR A 196 -6.00 14.27 2.38
C TYR A 196 -5.50 14.47 0.95
N ALA A 197 -6.43 14.53 0.01
CA ALA A 197 -6.20 14.86 -1.39
C ALA A 197 -6.88 16.19 -1.73
N LYS A 198 -6.25 16.99 -2.58
CA LYS A 198 -6.80 18.25 -3.08
C LYS A 198 -7.89 17.98 -4.12
N TYR A 199 -9.13 18.37 -3.82
CA TYR A 199 -10.29 18.23 -4.71
C TYR A 199 -11.07 19.55 -4.74
N LYS A 200 -11.18 20.20 -5.91
CA LYS A 200 -11.91 21.48 -6.09
C LYS A 200 -11.59 22.51 -4.99
N ASN A 201 -10.29 22.78 -4.75
CA ASN A 201 -9.78 23.69 -3.71
C ASN A 201 -10.14 23.35 -2.25
N LYS A 202 -10.57 22.11 -1.98
CA LYS A 202 -10.80 21.57 -0.64
C LYS A 202 -9.94 20.33 -0.43
N CYS A 203 -9.57 20.06 0.81
CA CYS A 203 -8.86 18.84 1.18
C CYS A 203 -9.87 17.80 1.68
N ILE A 204 -10.00 16.70 0.93
CA ILE A 204 -10.89 15.58 1.25
C ILE A 204 -10.07 14.35 1.64
N LYS A 205 -10.62 13.48 2.51
CA LYS A 205 -9.92 12.25 2.93
C LYS A 205 -9.58 11.37 1.71
N LEU A 206 -8.46 10.66 1.77
CA LEU A 206 -8.00 9.77 0.69
C LEU A 206 -9.05 8.76 0.23
N TRP A 207 -9.75 8.11 1.16
CA TRP A 207 -10.82 7.14 0.82
C TRP A 207 -11.95 7.79 0.01
N LYS A 208 -12.34 9.01 0.36
CA LYS A 208 -13.38 9.77 -0.34
C LYS A 208 -12.91 10.16 -1.75
N CYS A 209 -11.61 10.40 -1.90
CA CYS A 209 -11.02 10.61 -3.21
C CYS A 209 -11.07 9.35 -4.09
N LYS A 210 -10.61 8.20 -3.56
CA LYS A 210 -10.67 6.90 -4.26
C LYS A 210 -12.08 6.59 -4.76
N TYR A 211 -13.08 6.78 -3.89
CA TYR A 211 -14.49 6.60 -4.26
C TYR A 211 -14.94 7.50 -5.43
N LYS A 212 -14.54 8.78 -5.42
CA LYS A 212 -14.88 9.70 -6.51
C LYS A 212 -14.22 9.32 -7.84
N LEU A 213 -12.95 8.94 -7.82
CA LEU A 213 -12.22 8.49 -9.01
C LEU A 213 -12.86 7.21 -9.58
N ALA A 214 -13.24 6.25 -8.74
CA ALA A 214 -13.94 5.04 -9.16
C ALA A 214 -15.29 5.38 -9.82
N LYS A 215 -16.07 6.31 -9.26
CA LYS A 215 -17.34 6.75 -9.86
C LYS A 215 -17.14 7.45 -11.21
N GLN A 216 -16.07 8.22 -11.38
CA GLN A 216 -15.72 8.84 -12.66
C GLN A 216 -15.30 7.80 -13.70
N LEU A 217 -14.49 6.81 -13.31
CA LEU A 217 -14.10 5.71 -14.18
C LEU A 217 -15.31 4.92 -14.67
N LYS A 218 -16.22 4.53 -13.78
CA LYS A 218 -17.47 3.84 -14.15
C LYS A 218 -18.29 4.63 -15.18
N LYS A 219 -18.38 5.95 -15.04
CA LYS A 219 -19.07 6.81 -16.03
C LYS A 219 -18.35 6.88 -17.37
N LYS A 220 -17.01 6.85 -17.38
CA LYS A 220 -16.22 6.82 -18.61
C LYS A 220 -16.36 5.48 -19.34
N LEU A 221 -16.35 4.36 -18.61
CA LEU A 221 -16.55 3.02 -19.18
C LEU A 221 -17.91 2.91 -19.88
N LYS A 222 -18.99 3.34 -19.22
CA LYS A 222 -20.34 3.32 -19.83
C LYS A 222 -20.44 4.11 -21.14
N LYS A 223 -19.74 5.25 -21.25
CA LYS A 223 -19.71 6.07 -22.46
C LYS A 223 -18.87 5.48 -23.61
N MET A 224 -18.09 4.43 -23.35
CA MET A 224 -17.33 3.71 -24.37
C MET A 224 -18.06 2.45 -24.84
N GLU A 225 -19.14 2.07 -24.14
CA GLU A 225 -20.03 0.96 -24.51
C GLU A 225 -21.24 1.44 -25.32
N GLU A 226 -21.44 2.76 -25.42
CA GLU A 226 -22.42 3.47 -26.28
C GLU A 226 -21.74 3.92 -27.59
#